data_AF-A0A7C2IR90-F1
#
_entry.id   AF-A0A7C2IR90-F1
#
_cell.length_a   1.000
_cell.length_b   1.000
_cell.length_c   1.000
_cell.angle_alpha   90.00
_cell.angle_beta   90.00
_cell.angle_gamma   90.00
#
_symmetry.space_group_name_H-M   'P 1'
#
loop_
_entity.id
_entity.type
_entity.pdbx_description
1 polymer ?
#
loop_
_entity_poly.entity_id
_entity_poly.type
_entity_poly.pdbx_seq_one_letter_code
_entity_poly.pdbx_strand_id
1 'polypeptide(L)'
;MHGPLNLKVVIWSLGLFGALSFVVCVLYGLLVPEALNMKQLLAIVLPGFKWLSLGSFLLGLAESFLYGVYAGLVYVPLYNTLHRRWASG
;
A
#
# COMPACT_ATOMS: atom_id res chain seq x y z
N MET A 1 24.75 12.57 -1.04
CA MET A 1 23.72 12.66 0.01
C MET A 1 22.40 12.94 -0.69
N HIS A 2 21.40 12.08 -0.55
CA HIS A 2 20.12 12.28 -1.22
C HIS A 2 19.40 13.48 -0.58
N GLY A 3 18.91 14.41 -1.39
CA GLY A 3 18.16 15.58 -0.93
C GLY A 3 16.78 15.22 -0.35
N PRO A 4 15.99 16.21 0.08
CA PRO A 4 14.65 15.98 0.61
C PRO A 4 13.76 15.24 -0.41
N LEU A 5 12.91 14.35 0.11
CA LEU A 5 11.98 13.57 -0.71
C LEU A 5 10.86 14.46 -1.27
N ASN A 6 10.48 14.21 -2.52
CA ASN A 6 9.34 14.84 -3.15
C ASN A 6 8.03 14.14 -2.74
N LEU A 7 7.19 14.85 -2.00
CA LEU A 7 5.94 14.34 -1.46
C LEU A 7 5.02 13.74 -2.53
N LYS A 8 4.82 14.43 -3.66
CA LYS A 8 3.91 13.98 -4.72
C LYS A 8 4.41 12.67 -5.33
N VAL A 9 5.69 12.62 -5.68
CA VAL A 9 6.28 11.42 -6.30
C VAL A 9 6.15 10.22 -5.38
N VAL A 10 6.48 10.37 -4.09
CA VAL A 10 6.42 9.27 -3.12
C VAL A 10 4.99 8.82 -2.85
N ILE A 11 4.03 9.75 -2.68
CA ILE A 11 2.61 9.42 -2.47
C ILE A 11 2.07 8.60 -3.65
N TRP A 12 2.28 9.07 -4.89
CA TRP A 12 1.81 8.37 -6.08
C TRP A 12 2.49 7.01 -6.25
N SER A 13 3.80 6.94 -5.98
CA SER A 13 4.56 5.69 -6.07
C SER A 13 4.06 4.66 -5.05
N LEU A 14 3.88 5.06 -3.79
CA LEU A 14 3.41 4.15 -2.74
C LEU A 14 1.94 3.76 -2.93
N GLY A 15 1.09 4.68 -3.38
CA GLY A 15 -0.29 4.36 -3.74
C GLY A 15 -0.37 3.31 -4.84
N LEU A 16 0.34 3.51 -5.95
CA LEU A 16 0.40 2.54 -7.05
C LEU A 16 1.04 1.22 -6.62
N PHE A 17 2.10 1.27 -5.83
CA PHE A 17 2.72 0.06 -5.25
C PHE A 17 1.73 -0.73 -4.41
N GLY A 18 0.94 -0.08 -3.55
CA GLY A 18 -0.11 -0.72 -2.75
C GLY A 18 -1.18 -1.38 -3.61
N ALA A 19 -1.69 -0.66 -4.63
CA ALA A 19 -2.66 -1.19 -5.58
C ALA A 19 -2.12 -2.39 -6.37
N LEU A 20 -0.90 -2.32 -6.89
CA LEU A 20 -0.27 -3.42 -7.62
C LEU A 20 -0.04 -4.63 -6.72
N SER A 21 0.43 -4.42 -5.49
CA SER A 21 0.64 -5.48 -4.52
C SER A 21 -0.68 -6.19 -4.18
N PHE A 22 -1.78 -5.44 -4.03
CA PHE A 22 -3.11 -6.03 -3.86
C PHE A 22 -3.51 -6.94 -5.03
N VAL A 23 -3.31 -6.49 -6.28
CA VAL A 23 -3.60 -7.32 -7.46
C VAL A 23 -2.77 -8.61 -7.44
N VAL A 24 -1.48 -8.51 -7.14
CA VAL A 24 -0.60 -9.68 -7.00
C VAL A 24 -1.09 -10.61 -5.90
N CYS A 25 -1.51 -10.09 -4.75
CA CYS A 25 -2.06 -10.89 -3.65
C CYS A 25 -3.35 -11.62 -4.05
N VAL A 26 -4.25 -10.97 -4.78
CA VAL A 26 -5.48 -11.60 -5.29
C VAL A 26 -5.13 -12.72 -6.28
N LEU A 27 -4.23 -12.47 -7.24
CA LEU A 27 -3.78 -13.49 -8.19
C LEU A 27 -3.14 -14.69 -7.47
N TYR A 28 -2.29 -14.44 -6.49
CA TYR A 28 -1.68 -15.50 -5.68
C TYR A 28 -2.75 -16.35 -4.98
N GLY A 29 -3.74 -15.72 -4.34
CA GLY A 29 -4.84 -16.44 -3.68
C GLY A 29 -5.77 -17.22 -4.62
N LEU A 30 -5.72 -16.97 -5.94
CA LEU A 30 -6.42 -17.75 -6.96
C LEU A 30 -5.60 -18.94 -7.47
N LEU A 31 -4.28 -18.79 -7.53
CA LEU A 31 -3.38 -19.83 -8.06
C LEU A 31 -2.99 -20.88 -7.02
N VAL A 32 -3.03 -20.52 -5.73
CA VAL A 32 -2.51 -21.35 -4.63
C VAL A 32 -3.65 -22.04 -3.87
N PRO A 33 -3.47 -23.31 -3.41
CA PRO A 33 -4.47 -24.04 -2.64
C PRO A 33 -4.91 -23.31 -1.37
N GLU A 34 -6.12 -23.64 -0.90
CA GLU A 34 -6.77 -22.90 0.16
C GLU A 34 -6.00 -22.89 1.49
N ALA A 35 -5.20 -23.94 1.74
CA ALA A 35 -4.33 -24.07 2.91
C ALA A 35 -3.18 -23.04 2.98
N LEU A 36 -2.82 -22.41 1.85
CA LEU A 36 -1.74 -21.43 1.75
C LEU A 36 -2.24 -20.07 1.25
N ASN A 37 -3.56 -19.87 1.24
CA ASN A 37 -4.16 -18.66 0.71
C ASN A 37 -3.98 -17.46 1.66
N MET A 38 -4.01 -16.25 1.12
CA MET A 38 -3.99 -15.01 1.90
C MET A 38 -5.36 -14.34 2.01
N LYS A 39 -6.45 -15.04 1.68
CA LYS A 39 -7.82 -14.47 1.60
C LYS A 39 -8.25 -13.88 2.95
N GLN A 40 -7.90 -14.58 4.03
CA GLN A 40 -8.25 -14.14 5.39
C GLN A 40 -7.49 -12.88 5.81
N LEU A 41 -6.22 -12.75 5.41
CA LEU A 41 -5.44 -11.54 5.64
C LEU A 41 -6.09 -10.34 4.92
N LEU A 42 -6.48 -10.51 3.65
CA LEU A 42 -7.17 -9.45 2.91
C LEU A 42 -8.46 -9.03 3.60
N ALA A 43 -9.27 -9.97 4.08
CA ALA A 43 -10.52 -9.65 4.78
C ALA A 43 -10.32 -8.90 6.11
N ILE A 44 -9.20 -9.12 6.80
CA ILE A 44 -8.86 -8.42 8.05
C ILE A 44 -8.37 -6.99 7.77
N VAL A 45 -7.56 -6.83 6.72
CA VAL A 45 -6.90 -5.55 6.40
C VAL A 45 -7.83 -4.62 5.60
N LEU A 46 -8.72 -5.17 4.79
CA LEU A 46 -9.59 -4.44 3.87
C LEU A 46 -11.04 -4.50 4.36
N PRO A 47 -11.52 -3.48 5.09
CA PRO A 47 -12.85 -3.53 5.68
C PRO A 47 -13.95 -3.63 4.61
N GLY A 48 -14.81 -4.63 4.74
CA GLY A 48 -15.89 -4.87 3.77
C GLY A 48 -15.46 -5.67 2.54
N PHE A 49 -14.18 -6.07 2.44
CA PHE A 49 -13.70 -6.94 1.37
C PHE A 49 -14.32 -8.35 1.45
N LYS A 50 -14.95 -8.78 0.37
CA LYS A 50 -15.44 -10.15 0.15
C LYS A 50 -14.72 -10.80 -1.01
N TRP A 51 -14.20 -12.01 -0.82
CA TRP A 51 -13.47 -12.75 -1.85
C TRP A 51 -14.31 -12.95 -3.12
N LEU A 52 -13.68 -12.79 -4.29
CA LEU A 52 -14.26 -13.02 -5.64
C LEU A 52 -15.48 -12.17 -6.04
N SER A 53 -15.80 -11.09 -5.32
CA SER A 53 -16.78 -10.09 -5.76
C SER A 53 -16.10 -8.94 -6.53
N LEU A 54 -16.62 -8.58 -7.71
CA LEU A 54 -16.08 -7.45 -8.48
C LEU A 54 -16.11 -6.13 -7.69
N GLY A 55 -17.21 -5.88 -6.96
CA GLY A 55 -17.32 -4.69 -6.12
C GLY A 55 -16.27 -4.66 -5.00
N SER A 56 -16.05 -5.81 -4.35
CA SER A 56 -15.04 -5.94 -3.30
C SER A 56 -13.61 -5.84 -3.86
N PHE A 57 -13.37 -6.33 -5.08
CA PHE A 57 -12.07 -6.18 -5.73
C PHE A 57 -11.73 -4.71 -5.98
N LEU A 58 -12.68 -3.93 -6.52
CA LEU A 58 -12.49 -2.49 -6.74
C LEU A 58 -12.33 -1.74 -5.42
N LEU A 59 -13.10 -2.12 -4.39
CA LEU A 59 -12.96 -1.57 -3.05
C LEU A 59 -11.55 -1.84 -2.49
N GLY A 60 -11.10 -3.10 -2.51
CA GLY A 60 -9.78 -3.49 -2.02
C GLY A 60 -8.63 -2.82 -2.79
N LEU A 61 -8.79 -2.59 -4.09
CA LEU A 61 -7.85 -1.84 -4.91
C LEU A 61 -7.76 -0.37 -4.46
N ALA A 62 -8.91 0.27 -4.24
CA ALA A 62 -8.98 1.65 -3.75
C ALA A 62 -8.41 1.78 -2.33
N GLU A 63 -8.77 0.88 -1.42
CA GLU A 63 -8.27 0.86 -0.04
C GLU A 63 -6.75 0.63 0.00
N SER A 64 -6.23 -0.30 -0.78
CA SER A 64 -4.78 -0.57 -0.85
C SER A 64 -4.01 0.62 -1.43
N PHE A 65 -4.57 1.30 -2.43
CA PHE A 65 -4.03 2.56 -2.93
C PHE A 65 -4.01 3.64 -1.84
N LEU A 66 -5.12 3.82 -1.13
CA LEU A 66 -5.24 4.80 -0.05
C LEU A 66 -4.28 4.52 1.10
N TYR A 67 -4.05 3.25 1.46
CA TYR A 67 -3.03 2.89 2.45
C TYR A 67 -1.62 3.28 1.99
N GLY A 68 -1.29 3.09 0.71
CA GLY A 68 -0.02 3.56 0.15
C GLY A 68 0.12 5.08 0.15
N VAL A 69 -0.95 5.80 -0.22
CA VAL A 69 -1.01 7.27 -0.14
C VAL A 69 -0.81 7.74 1.31
N TYR A 70 -1.49 7.12 2.26
CA TYR A 70 -1.34 7.40 3.69
C TYR A 70 0.12 7.19 4.15
N ALA A 71 0.74 6.07 3.78
CA ALA A 71 2.14 5.81 4.09
C ALA A 71 3.06 6.91 3.55
N GLY A 72 2.86 7.35 2.30
CA GLY A 72 3.64 8.45 1.72
C GLY A 72 3.41 9.80 2.41
N LEU A 73 2.16 10.13 2.74
CA LEU A 73 1.79 11.35 3.46
C LEU A 73 2.45 11.43 4.85
N VAL A 74 2.58 10.30 5.54
CA VAL A 74 3.19 10.25 6.87
C VAL A 74 4.72 10.15 6.78
N TYR A 75 5.23 9.29 5.91
CA TYR A 75 6.66 8.98 5.81
C TYR A 75 7.48 10.16 5.31
N VAL A 76 7.03 10.88 4.27
CA VAL A 76 7.83 11.95 3.66
C VAL A 76 8.09 13.13 4.60
N PRO A 77 7.09 13.70 5.32
CA PRO A 77 7.34 14.77 6.28
C PRO A 77 8.26 14.32 7.42
N LEU A 78 8.08 13.08 7.89
CA LEU A 78 8.92 12.50 8.94
C LEU A 78 10.38 12.40 8.45
N TYR A 79 10.61 11.78 7.30
CA TYR A 79 11.93 11.65 6.68
C TYR A 79 12.57 13.03 6.47
N ASN A 80 11.87 13.98 5.85
CA ASN A 80 12.41 15.30 5.55
C ASN A 80 12.76 16.09 6.82
N THR A 81 12.00 15.91 7.90
CA THR A 81 12.26 16.56 9.19
C THR A 81 13.49 15.97 9.87
N LEU A 82 13.59 14.65 9.94
CA LEU A 82 14.75 13.95 10.50
C LEU A 82 16.01 14.20 9.67
N HIS A 83 15.90 14.17 8.35
CA HIS A 83 16.98 14.49 7.42
C HIS A 83 17.52 15.90 7.66
N ARG A 84 16.66 16.92 7.74
CA ARG A 84 17.09 18.30 8.05
C ARG A 84 17.77 18.39 9.43
N ARG A 85 17.27 17.65 10.42
CA ARG A 85 17.80 17.70 11.80
C ARG A 85 19.19 17.07 11.90
N TRP A 86 19.46 16.01 11.16
CA TRP A 86 20.67 15.19 11.31
C TRP A 86 21.67 15.29 10.15
N ALA A 87 21.27 15.75 8.97
CA ALA A 87 22.19 16.01 7.85
C ALA A 87 22.91 17.37 7.96
N SER A 88 22.60 18.16 9.01
CA SER A 88 23.23 19.45 9.30
C SER A 88 24.34 19.36 10.37
N GLY A 89 24.82 18.15 10.69
CA GLY A 89 25.98 17.89 11.55
C GLY A 89 27.02 17.09 10.81
#